data_AF-A0A2T6BL23-F1
#
_entry.id   AF-A0A2T6BL23-F1
#
_cell.length_a   1.000
_cell.length_b   1.000
_cell.length_c   1.000
_cell.angle_alpha   90.00
_cell.angle_beta   90.00
_cell.angle_gamma   90.00
#
_symmetry.space_group_name_H-M   'P 1'
#
loop_
_entity.id
_entity.type
_entity.pdbx_description
1 polymer ?
#
loop_
_entity_poly.entity_id
_entity_poly.type
_entity_poly.pdbx_seq_one_letter_code
_entity_poly.pdbx_strand_id
1 'polypeptide(L)'
;MLVFASIGYLAVLILDSIIGLGLYVVLKPANRRLAALIGALRLLYAGALMIGVFALLFQMIDVYDYAAIKDVGYIFFASHIFLLGYVIFVSGYIPRLFGVLLIIASLTYAVFFIDIQLPEYALVLIMVTMAVAEGALFIWLLKKRNSLPVTCPRDITGTA
;
A
#
# COMPACT_ATOMS: atom_id res chain seq x y z
N MET A 1 -3.05 25.57 -12.80
CA MET A 1 -3.22 24.90 -11.48
C MET A 1 -3.30 23.38 -11.61
N LEU A 2 -4.11 22.83 -12.52
CA LEU A 2 -4.25 21.37 -12.72
C LEU A 2 -2.91 20.64 -12.99
N VAL A 3 -2.04 21.18 -13.84
CA VAL A 3 -0.76 20.54 -14.19
C VAL A 3 0.17 20.40 -12.97
N PHE A 4 0.30 21.44 -12.14
CA PHE A 4 1.11 21.38 -10.92
C PHE A 4 0.57 20.36 -9.90
N ALA A 5 -0.76 20.32 -9.71
CA ALA A 5 -1.39 19.36 -8.83
C ALA A 5 -1.19 17.91 -9.32
N SER A 6 -1.29 17.70 -10.64
CA SER A 6 -1.09 16.39 -11.27
C SER A 6 0.34 15.89 -11.14
N ILE A 7 1.34 16.77 -11.33
CA ILE A 7 2.76 16.43 -11.14
C ILE A 7 3.03 16.05 -9.69
N GLY A 8 2.48 16.80 -8.72
CA GLY A 8 2.59 16.47 -7.30
C GLY A 8 1.95 15.12 -6.97
N TYR A 9 0.77 14.86 -7.54
CA TYR A 9 0.08 13.58 -7.35
C TYR A 9 0.87 12.40 -7.94
N LEU A 10 1.46 12.55 -9.13
CA LEU A 10 2.36 11.55 -9.73
C LEU A 10 3.58 11.27 -8.85
N ALA A 11 4.20 12.31 -8.28
CA ALA A 11 5.34 12.16 -7.39
C ALA A 11 4.96 11.37 -6.12
N VAL A 12 3.80 11.68 -5.52
CA VAL A 12 3.25 10.93 -4.39
C VAL A 12 3.02 9.47 -4.78
N LEU A 13 2.43 9.21 -5.96
CA LEU A 13 2.12 7.86 -6.44
C LEU A 13 3.38 7.00 -6.65
N ILE A 14 4.44 7.60 -7.15
CA ILE A 14 5.75 6.95 -7.34
C ILE A 14 6.36 6.62 -5.98
N LEU A 15 6.39 7.59 -5.05
CA LEU A 15 6.92 7.39 -3.70
C LEU A 15 6.17 6.28 -2.97
N ASP A 16 4.84 6.33 -3.04
CA ASP A 16 3.92 5.35 -2.46
C ASP A 16 4.19 3.94 -3.04
N SER A 17 4.39 3.84 -4.35
CA SER A 17 4.77 2.59 -5.03
C SER A 17 6.12 2.04 -4.55
N ILE A 18 7.12 2.90 -4.37
CA ILE A 18 8.44 2.52 -3.84
C ILE A 18 8.31 1.96 -2.41
N ILE A 19 7.51 2.60 -1.55
CA ILE A 19 7.27 2.15 -0.17
C ILE A 19 6.61 0.77 -0.18
N GLY A 20 5.58 0.57 -1.02
CA GLY A 20 4.89 -0.72 -1.15
C GLY A 20 5.81 -1.85 -1.66
N LEU A 21 6.71 -1.55 -2.60
CA LEU A 21 7.73 -2.49 -3.07
C LEU A 21 8.82 -2.75 -2.01
N GLY A 22 9.15 -1.75 -1.19
CA GLY A 22 10.04 -1.90 -0.04
C GLY A 22 9.48 -2.92 0.97
N LEU A 23 8.18 -2.85 1.25
CA LEU A 23 7.51 -3.85 2.10
C LEU A 23 7.50 -5.25 1.48
N TYR A 24 7.36 -5.37 0.16
CA TYR A 24 7.48 -6.65 -0.54
C TYR A 24 8.83 -7.34 -0.26
N VAL A 25 9.94 -6.58 -0.34
CA VAL A 25 11.29 -7.12 -0.08
C VAL A 25 11.42 -7.61 1.37
N VAL A 26 10.81 -6.89 2.32
CA VAL A 26 10.82 -7.23 3.75
C VAL A 26 9.97 -8.46 4.06
N LEU A 27 8.86 -8.67 3.34
CA LEU A 27 7.92 -9.78 3.56
C LEU A 27 8.30 -11.06 2.79
N LYS A 28 9.24 -10.95 1.84
CA LYS A 28 9.82 -12.08 1.08
C LYS A 28 10.24 -13.28 1.94
N PRO A 29 10.90 -13.14 3.12
CA PRO A 29 11.27 -14.28 3.97
C PRO A 29 10.09 -14.94 4.70
N ALA A 30 8.93 -14.30 4.81
CA ALA A 30 7.76 -14.88 5.48
C ALA A 30 6.95 -15.80 4.55
N ASN A 31 6.58 -15.31 3.36
CA ASN A 31 5.91 -16.12 2.35
C ASN A 31 6.04 -15.50 0.95
N ARG A 32 6.78 -16.16 0.05
CA ARG A 32 7.09 -15.64 -1.30
C ARG A 32 5.84 -15.43 -2.16
N ARG A 33 4.80 -16.25 -2.01
CA ARG A 33 3.57 -16.15 -2.83
C ARG A 33 2.69 -14.98 -2.39
N LEU A 34 2.50 -14.81 -1.08
CA LEU A 34 1.69 -13.71 -0.53
C LEU A 34 2.39 -12.36 -0.72
N ALA A 35 3.71 -12.30 -0.54
CA ALA A 35 4.48 -11.11 -0.85
C ALA A 35 4.31 -10.70 -2.32
N ALA A 36 4.40 -11.65 -3.25
CA ALA A 36 4.22 -11.36 -4.68
C ALA A 36 2.81 -10.83 -5.00
N LEU A 37 1.75 -11.39 -4.37
CA LEU A 37 0.39 -10.88 -4.51
C LEU A 37 0.24 -9.44 -4.01
N ILE A 38 0.80 -9.14 -2.83
CA ILE A 38 0.81 -7.79 -2.25
C ILE A 38 1.48 -6.80 -3.22
N GLY A 39 2.64 -7.15 -3.77
CA GLY A 39 3.34 -6.32 -4.75
C GLY A 39 2.58 -6.17 -6.07
N ALA A 40 1.91 -7.22 -6.55
CA ALA A 40 1.12 -7.17 -7.77
C ALA A 40 -0.10 -6.26 -7.63
N LEU A 41 -0.84 -6.35 -6.51
CA LEU A 41 -1.97 -5.45 -6.20
C LEU A 41 -1.51 -3.98 -6.18
N ARG A 42 -0.33 -3.73 -5.64
CA ARG A 42 0.27 -2.39 -5.60
C ARG A 42 0.58 -1.84 -6.99
N LEU A 43 1.18 -2.66 -7.86
CA LEU A 43 1.48 -2.27 -9.24
C LEU A 43 0.21 -2.05 -10.06
N LEU A 44 -0.84 -2.85 -9.85
CA LEU A 44 -2.14 -2.67 -10.49
C LEU A 44 -2.77 -1.33 -10.11
N TYR A 45 -2.80 -1.01 -8.81
CA TYR A 45 -3.26 0.29 -8.32
C TYR A 45 -2.46 1.45 -8.92
N ALA A 46 -1.13 1.37 -8.81
CA ALA A 46 -0.25 2.44 -9.26
C ALA A 46 -0.36 2.67 -10.78
N GLY A 47 -0.41 1.60 -11.55
CA GLY A 47 -0.60 1.65 -13.00
C GLY A 47 -1.95 2.24 -13.39
N ALA A 48 -3.03 1.79 -12.76
CA ALA A 48 -4.38 2.29 -13.04
C ALA A 48 -4.50 3.80 -12.80
N LEU A 49 -3.99 4.29 -11.66
CA LEU A 49 -4.01 5.72 -11.37
C LEU A 49 -3.06 6.51 -12.26
N MET A 50 -1.87 6.00 -12.57
CA MET A 50 -0.95 6.67 -13.47
C MET A 50 -1.56 6.86 -14.85
N ILE A 51 -2.23 5.83 -15.38
CA ILE A 51 -2.97 5.90 -16.65
C ILE A 51 -4.11 6.93 -16.55
N GLY A 52 -4.88 6.91 -15.46
CA GLY A 52 -5.97 7.87 -15.23
C GLY A 52 -5.48 9.33 -15.19
N VAL A 53 -4.39 9.60 -14.47
CA VAL A 53 -3.81 10.95 -14.40
C VAL A 53 -3.26 11.39 -15.75
N PHE A 54 -2.63 10.47 -16.49
CA PHE A 54 -2.13 10.78 -17.83
C PHE A 54 -3.28 11.11 -18.78
N ALA A 55 -4.35 10.32 -18.78
CA ALA A 55 -5.56 10.58 -19.56
C ALA A 55 -6.20 11.93 -19.19
N LEU A 56 -6.24 12.28 -17.90
CA LEU A 56 -6.75 13.57 -17.42
C LEU A 56 -5.87 14.75 -17.89
N LEU A 57 -4.54 14.58 -17.87
CA LEU A 57 -3.59 15.59 -18.35
C LEU A 57 -3.71 15.88 -19.85
N PHE A 58 -3.97 14.85 -20.64
CA PHE A 58 -4.22 14.97 -22.09
C PHE A 58 -5.66 15.38 -22.43
N GLN A 59 -6.48 15.70 -21.41
CA GLN A 59 -7.91 16.04 -21.56
C GLN A 59 -8.70 14.96 -22.33
N MET A 60 -8.29 13.71 -22.22
CA MET A 60 -8.97 12.56 -22.85
C MET A 60 -10.16 12.08 -22.02
N ILE A 61 -10.17 12.39 -20.71
CA ILE A 61 -11.24 12.04 -19.76
C ILE A 61 -11.55 13.23 -18.87
N ASP A 62 -12.78 13.28 -18.35
CA ASP A 62 -13.20 14.30 -17.39
C ASP A 62 -12.81 13.94 -15.95
N VAL A 63 -12.92 14.92 -15.05
CA VAL A 63 -12.66 14.74 -13.62
C VAL A 63 -13.57 13.67 -13.01
N TYR A 64 -14.80 13.53 -13.49
CA TYR A 64 -15.76 12.52 -13.04
C TYR A 64 -15.35 11.10 -13.47
N ASP A 65 -14.88 10.93 -14.70
CA ASP A 65 -14.37 9.63 -15.17
C ASP A 65 -13.09 9.24 -14.43
N TYR A 66 -12.23 10.23 -14.16
CA TYR A 66 -11.05 10.02 -13.33
C TYR A 66 -11.43 9.60 -11.90
N ALA A 67 -12.48 10.18 -11.31
CA ALA A 67 -12.97 9.79 -10.00
C ALA A 67 -13.40 8.31 -9.98
N ALA A 68 -14.12 7.85 -11.02
CA ALA A 68 -14.50 6.44 -11.13
C ALA A 68 -13.29 5.50 -11.25
N ILE A 69 -12.28 5.86 -12.06
CA ILE A 69 -11.02 5.10 -12.16
C ILE A 69 -10.30 5.06 -10.79
N LYS A 70 -10.33 6.18 -10.07
CA LYS A 70 -9.71 6.32 -8.76
C LYS A 70 -10.38 5.43 -7.71
N ASP A 71 -11.71 5.36 -7.70
CA ASP A 71 -12.46 4.49 -6.78
C ASP A 71 -12.16 3.02 -7.03
N VAL A 72 -12.08 2.61 -8.30
CA VAL A 72 -11.65 1.25 -8.68
C VAL A 72 -10.22 0.98 -8.21
N GLY A 73 -9.31 1.95 -8.38
CA GLY A 73 -7.95 1.87 -7.86
C GLY A 73 -7.91 1.62 -6.35
N TYR A 74 -8.74 2.34 -5.59
CA TYR A 74 -8.82 2.19 -4.14
C TYR A 74 -9.23 0.80 -3.67
N ILE A 75 -9.99 0.03 -4.45
CA ILE A 75 -10.29 -1.38 -4.12
C ILE A 75 -8.99 -2.21 -4.09
N PHE A 76 -8.14 -2.05 -5.10
CA PHE A 76 -6.86 -2.75 -5.17
C PHE A 76 -5.92 -2.34 -4.03
N PHE A 77 -5.91 -1.05 -3.67
CA PHE A 77 -5.10 -0.53 -2.58
C PHE A 77 -5.60 -1.00 -1.20
N ALA A 78 -6.91 -0.99 -0.96
CA ALA A 78 -7.51 -1.53 0.26
C ALA A 78 -7.22 -3.03 0.42
N SER A 79 -7.37 -3.80 -0.66
CA SER A 79 -7.03 -5.23 -0.68
C SER A 79 -5.54 -5.46 -0.37
N HIS A 80 -4.65 -4.62 -0.92
CA HIS A 80 -3.22 -4.64 -0.62
C HIS A 80 -2.94 -4.45 0.88
N ILE A 81 -3.45 -3.36 1.49
CA ILE A 81 -3.25 -3.06 2.92
C ILE A 81 -3.84 -4.16 3.81
N PHE A 82 -5.02 -4.69 3.44
CA PHE A 82 -5.64 -5.77 4.19
C PHE A 82 -4.78 -7.04 4.19
N LEU A 83 -4.31 -7.47 3.01
CA LEU A 83 -3.41 -8.63 2.89
C LEU A 83 -2.10 -8.38 3.64
N LEU A 84 -1.56 -7.17 3.55
CA LEU A 84 -0.35 -6.76 4.25
C LEU A 84 -0.52 -6.88 5.77
N GLY A 85 -1.60 -6.32 6.33
CA GLY A 85 -1.93 -6.42 7.74
C GLY A 85 -2.11 -7.86 8.20
N TYR A 86 -2.76 -8.70 7.39
CA TYR A 86 -2.91 -10.13 7.64
C TYR A 86 -1.56 -10.86 7.69
N VAL A 87 -0.67 -10.64 6.70
CA VAL A 87 0.64 -11.29 6.69
C VAL A 87 1.48 -10.85 7.87
N ILE A 88 1.44 -9.58 8.27
CA ILE A 88 2.13 -9.07 9.46
C ILE A 88 1.63 -9.76 10.73
N PHE A 89 0.32 -9.96 10.84
CA PHE A 89 -0.30 -10.64 11.97
C PHE A 89 0.15 -12.11 12.08
N VAL A 90 0.24 -12.82 10.96
CA VAL A 90 0.61 -14.24 10.90
C VAL A 90 2.13 -14.47 10.97
N SER A 91 2.93 -13.58 10.38
CA SER A 91 4.38 -13.74 10.21
C SER A 91 5.14 -13.80 11.55
N GLY A 92 4.59 -13.26 12.63
CA GLY A 92 5.21 -13.26 13.97
C GLY A 92 6.52 -12.47 14.08
N TYR A 93 7.05 -12.00 12.95
CA TYR A 93 8.31 -11.27 12.80
C TYR A 93 8.19 -9.78 13.17
N ILE A 94 6.98 -9.23 12.99
CA ILE A 94 6.62 -7.82 13.22
C ILE A 94 5.55 -7.78 14.33
N PRO A 95 5.56 -6.79 15.24
CA PRO A 95 4.56 -6.70 16.31
C PRO A 95 3.14 -6.69 15.74
N ARG A 96 2.28 -7.56 16.30
CA ARG A 96 0.89 -7.74 15.87
C ARG A 96 0.07 -6.44 15.85
N LEU A 97 0.46 -5.46 16.68
CA LEU A 97 -0.17 -4.13 16.75
C LEU A 97 -0.19 -3.44 15.38
N PHE A 98 0.90 -3.49 14.61
CA PHE A 98 0.95 -2.86 13.29
C PHE A 98 0.05 -3.55 12.27
N GLY A 99 -0.07 -4.89 12.35
CA GLY A 99 -1.00 -5.65 11.51
C GLY A 99 -2.46 -5.26 11.78
N VAL A 100 -2.84 -5.14 13.05
CA VAL A 100 -4.19 -4.70 13.44
C VAL A 100 -4.47 -3.27 12.99
N LEU A 101 -3.51 -2.35 13.15
CA LEU A 101 -3.64 -0.97 12.67
C LEU A 101 -3.87 -0.90 11.16
N LEU A 102 -3.15 -1.69 10.37
CA LEU A 102 -3.32 -1.75 8.92
C LEU A 102 -4.65 -2.37 8.51
N ILE A 103 -5.13 -3.40 9.23
CA ILE A 103 -6.46 -3.96 8.97
C ILE A 103 -7.53 -2.91 9.25
N ILE A 104 -7.47 -2.22 10.39
CA ILE A 104 -8.41 -1.14 10.73
C ILE A 104 -8.36 -0.03 9.66
N ALA A 105 -7.16 0.34 9.21
CA ALA A 105 -7.00 1.28 8.12
C ALA A 105 -7.70 0.77 6.85
N SER A 106 -7.48 -0.48 6.42
CA SER A 106 -8.16 -1.01 5.22
C SER A 106 -9.69 -0.98 5.29
N LEU A 107 -10.29 -1.14 6.48
CA LEU A 107 -11.75 -1.04 6.65
C LEU A 107 -12.28 0.37 6.38
N THR A 108 -11.48 1.43 6.59
CA THR A 108 -11.94 2.79 6.31
C THR A 108 -12.07 3.06 4.80
N TYR A 109 -11.41 2.27 3.95
CA TYR A 109 -11.63 2.35 2.49
C TYR A 109 -13.01 1.87 2.05
N ALA A 110 -13.62 0.94 2.79
CA ALA A 110 -14.99 0.51 2.50
C ALA A 110 -16.00 1.67 2.64
N VAL A 111 -15.66 2.68 3.45
CA VAL A 111 -16.48 3.88 3.67
C VAL A 111 -16.41 4.85 2.49
N PHE A 112 -15.37 4.79 1.65
CA PHE A 112 -15.34 5.55 0.39
C PHE A 112 -16.20 4.92 -0.71
N PHE A 113 -16.58 3.65 -0.55
CA PHE A 113 -17.38 2.91 -1.55
C PHE A 113 -18.87 3.06 -1.35
N ILE A 114 -19.29 3.18 -0.09
CA ILE A 114 -20.64 3.58 0.28
C ILE A 114 -20.57 5.09 0.27
N ASP A 115 -21.22 5.77 -0.68
CA ASP A 115 -21.18 7.23 -0.89
C ASP A 115 -21.86 8.00 0.28
N ILE A 116 -21.45 7.70 1.50
CA ILE A 116 -21.85 8.34 2.73
C ILE A 116 -21.18 9.70 2.68
N GLN A 117 -21.97 10.77 2.54
CA GLN A 117 -21.51 12.14 2.71
C GLN A 117 -20.96 12.30 4.14
N LEU A 118 -19.70 11.93 4.32
CA LEU A 118 -18.99 12.15 5.55
C LEU A 118 -18.49 13.59 5.58
N PRO A 119 -18.51 14.22 6.75
CA PRO A 119 -17.95 15.55 6.90
C PRO A 119 -16.43 15.54 6.66
N GLU A 120 -15.89 16.64 6.12
CA GLU A 120 -14.49 16.73 5.68
C GLU A 120 -13.47 16.33 6.77
N TYR A 121 -13.76 16.61 8.04
CA TYR A 121 -12.88 16.23 9.16
C TYR A 121 -12.71 14.70 9.29
N ALA A 122 -13.72 13.91 8.93
CA ALA A 122 -13.65 12.45 8.97
C ALA A 122 -12.75 11.91 7.85
N LEU A 123 -12.82 12.49 6.65
CA LEU A 123 -11.95 12.16 5.53
C LEU A 123 -10.48 12.43 5.87
N VAL A 124 -10.20 13.60 6.48
CA VAL A 124 -8.86 13.95 6.94
C VAL A 124 -8.37 12.97 8.01
N LEU A 125 -9.22 12.59 8.98
CA LEU A 125 -8.86 11.61 10.01
C LEU A 125 -8.50 10.24 9.40
N ILE A 126 -9.24 9.80 8.39
CA ILE A 126 -8.96 8.55 7.67
C ILE A 126 -7.59 8.62 6.97
N MET A 127 -7.31 9.71 6.26
CA MET A 127 -6.01 9.90 5.59
C MET A 127 -4.85 9.95 6.59
N VAL A 128 -5.01 10.64 7.71
CA VAL A 128 -3.99 10.73 8.76
C VAL A 128 -3.76 9.35 9.39
N THR A 129 -4.82 8.60 9.69
CA THR A 129 -4.71 7.26 10.27
C THR A 129 -3.95 6.31 9.35
N MET A 130 -4.22 6.37 8.05
CA MET A 130 -3.49 5.61 7.02
C MET A 130 -2.01 5.96 6.98
N ALA A 131 -1.69 7.26 6.87
CA ALA A 131 -0.32 7.75 6.81
C ALA A 131 0.47 7.36 8.07
N VAL A 132 -0.18 7.40 9.24
CA VAL A 132 0.41 6.96 10.51
C VAL A 132 0.63 5.45 10.54
N ALA A 133 -0.34 4.64 10.09
CA ALA A 133 -0.23 3.18 10.10
C ALA A 133 0.92 2.67 9.21
N GLU A 134 0.98 3.13 7.96
CA GLU A 134 2.05 2.74 7.03
C GLU A 134 3.39 3.37 7.42
N GLY A 135 3.39 4.66 7.78
CA GLY A 135 4.59 5.38 8.18
C GLY A 135 5.24 4.81 9.43
N ALA A 136 4.45 4.45 10.45
CA ALA A 136 4.98 3.86 11.67
C ALA A 136 5.58 2.46 11.42
N LEU A 137 4.95 1.66 10.56
CA LEU A 137 5.51 0.36 10.14
C LEU A 137 6.83 0.54 9.40
N PHE A 138 6.90 1.50 8.46
CA PHE A 138 8.12 1.79 7.71
C PHE A 138 9.27 2.26 8.61
N ILE A 139 9.00 3.20 9.53
CA ILE A 139 9.99 3.69 10.49
C ILE A 139 10.51 2.55 11.37
N TRP A 140 9.61 1.67 11.82
CA TRP A 140 9.98 0.50 12.61
C TRP A 140 10.89 -0.46 11.82
N LEU A 141 10.55 -0.73 10.55
CA LEU A 141 11.37 -1.57 9.66
C LEU A 141 12.75 -0.98 9.39
N LEU A 142 12.85 0.32 9.16
CA LEU A 142 14.14 1.01 9.00
C LEU A 142 15.01 0.84 10.25
N LYS A 143 14.42 1.01 11.44
CA LYS A 143 15.14 0.86 12.71
C LYS A 143 15.59 -0.58 12.97
N LYS A 144 14.81 -1.58 12.54
CA LYS A 144 15.10 -3.00 12.79
C LYS A 144 15.79 -3.73 11.62
N ARG A 145 16.19 -3.01 10.57
CA ARG A 145 16.89 -3.53 9.38
C ARG A 145 18.10 -4.42 9.69
N ASN A 146 18.88 -4.08 10.73
CA ASN A 146 20.13 -4.80 11.08
C ASN A 146 19.93 -6.12 11.85
N SER A 147 18.70 -6.49 12.23
CA SER A 147 18.41 -7.73 12.97
C SER A 147 17.84 -8.85 12.09
N LEU A 148 17.70 -8.62 10.78
CA LEU A 148 17.23 -9.65 9.85
C LEU A 148 18.38 -10.64 9.58
N PRO A 149 18.22 -11.94 9.82
CA PRO A 149 19.24 -12.91 9.48
C PRO A 149 19.42 -12.90 7.95
N VAL A 150 20.64 -12.56 7.52
CA VAL A 150 21.07 -12.56 6.12
C VAL A 150 21.21 -13.99 5.58
N THR A 151 21.01 -15.00 6.42
CA THR A 151 21.31 -16.39 6.07
C THR A 151 20.18 -17.04 5.27
N CYS A 152 20.49 -17.31 4.01
CA CYS A 152 19.90 -18.41 3.25
C CYS A 152 19.84 -19.67 4.14
N PRO A 153 18.77 -20.50 4.10
CA PRO A 153 18.80 -21.79 4.74
C PRO A 153 20.06 -22.54 4.29
N ARG A 154 20.84 -23.01 5.26
CA ARG A 154 22.01 -23.86 5.01
C ARG A 154 21.67 -24.93 4.00
N ASP A 155 22.58 -25.09 3.05
CA ASP A 155 22.76 -26.27 2.22
C ASP A 155 22.40 -27.55 2.99
N ILE A 156 21.34 -28.21 2.52
CA ILE A 156 20.93 -29.55 2.93
C ILE A 156 21.55 -30.59 1.98
N THR A 157 22.85 -30.51 1.76
CA THR A 157 23.66 -31.64 1.26
C THR A 157 24.86 -31.83 2.15
N GLY A 158 24.57 -32.12 3.43
CA GLY A 158 25.43 -32.96 4.23
C GLY A 158 25.35 -34.39 3.70
N THR A 159 26.24 -34.76 2.79
CA THR A 159 26.63 -36.14 2.58
C THR A 159 28.15 -36.22 2.60
N ALA A 160 28.63 -36.83 3.68
CA ALA A 160 29.97 -37.38 3.84
C ALA A 160 30.23 -38.52 2.85
#